data_AF-S3D5E9-F1
#
_entry.id   AF-S3D5E9-F1
#
_cell.length_a   1.000
_cell.length_b   1.000
_cell.length_c   1.000
_cell.angle_alpha   90.00
_cell.angle_beta   90.00
_cell.angle_gamma   90.00
#
_symmetry.space_group_name_H-M   'P 1'
#
loop_
_entity.id
_entity.type
_entity.pdbx_description
1 polymer ?
#
loop_
_entity_poly.entity_id
_entity_poly.type
_entity_poly.pdbx_seq_one_letter_code
_entity_poly.pdbx_strand_id
1 'polypeptide(L)'
;MSTAVNPTPTTVPTNSRPSSIPAPPSHGDSPYTNGHAHHHHPHDGHPQSASNAAKKGKQKKAADPNEASKLIAAKISQLELGAAEDKEQEAEIEREVKRANRELSNLTSKMDDLHKIDFLQKRVTEHLTDVRRWERKSRKNQKRADDLQKEKDQRTSELSKQTSMRGKLETLCRELQKENNKLKAENRGYQDSEKSSHDSWDEKFRSLLWQLQDYQDAKDHPQAQIVNIEVEDLFKQRFKSLIEQYELRELHFHSLMRAKELEVQYNMARFDRERKAAEAEVTRSKALNTQVLTFSKTENELRNQLNIYVEKFKQVEDTLNNSNDLFLTFRKEMEDMSKKTKRLEKENMNLTRKHDLTNQNILKMAQERTKSNEELEALRKKNDKLTSIINQMQKQGRGVAGGLMGMPEGSVEGEYAEGDMEGTESEYEYEDEEAEDGDEEGSEEGEYDEDTEEEPHLQHGAPKPFGPVPPPAPLLANGLLAATANGIKH
;
A
#
# COMPACT_ATOMS: atom_id res chain seq x y z
N MET A 1 -3.21 91.27 -7.21
CA MET A 1 -3.54 91.39 -8.64
C MET A 1 -4.24 90.10 -9.06
N SER A 2 -5.37 90.27 -9.74
CA SER A 2 -6.37 89.30 -10.24
C SER A 2 -5.76 88.03 -10.86
N THR A 3 -6.40 86.85 -10.89
CA THR A 3 -7.79 86.53 -11.23
C THR A 3 -8.25 85.22 -10.60
N ALA A 4 -9.53 85.15 -10.24
CA ALA A 4 -10.22 83.98 -9.70
C ALA A 4 -10.82 83.12 -10.83
N VAL A 5 -10.78 81.80 -10.66
CA VAL A 5 -11.57 80.83 -11.43
C VAL A 5 -12.27 79.91 -10.43
N ASN A 6 -13.59 79.80 -10.62
CA ASN A 6 -14.55 79.06 -9.81
C ASN A 6 -14.83 77.70 -10.47
N PRO A 7 -15.18 76.64 -9.70
CA PRO A 7 -16.20 75.73 -10.21
C PRO A 7 -17.29 75.39 -9.18
N THR A 8 -18.52 75.73 -9.59
CA THR A 8 -19.84 75.07 -9.44
C THR A 8 -20.05 73.98 -8.37
N PRO A 9 -21.12 74.08 -7.55
CA PRO A 9 -21.59 72.98 -6.70
C PRO A 9 -22.62 72.09 -7.44
N THR A 10 -22.41 70.77 -7.38
CA THR A 10 -23.35 69.76 -7.88
C THR A 10 -24.45 69.50 -6.87
N THR A 11 -25.68 69.83 -7.26
CA THR A 11 -26.95 69.49 -6.61
C THR A 11 -27.27 67.99 -6.73
N VAL A 12 -27.62 67.35 -5.61
CA VAL A 12 -28.17 65.98 -5.57
C VAL A 12 -29.69 66.08 -5.32
N PRO A 13 -30.55 65.33 -6.04
CA PRO A 13 -32.00 65.50 -5.94
C PRO A 13 -32.59 64.70 -4.77
N THR A 14 -33.49 65.35 -4.05
CA THR A 14 -34.41 64.74 -3.08
C THR A 14 -35.64 64.19 -3.81
N ASN A 15 -35.95 62.90 -3.68
CA ASN A 15 -37.34 62.45 -3.82
C ASN A 15 -37.65 61.12 -3.09
N SER A 16 -38.93 60.98 -2.75
CA SER A 16 -39.71 59.78 -2.35
C SER A 16 -39.77 59.37 -0.86
N ARG A 17 -40.79 59.91 -0.18
CA ARG A 17 -41.95 59.24 0.47
C ARG A 17 -41.72 57.89 1.23
N PRO A 18 -42.13 57.76 2.51
CA PRO A 18 -42.09 56.49 3.24
C PRO A 18 -43.34 55.64 3.00
N SER A 19 -43.13 54.34 2.74
CA SER A 19 -44.17 53.31 2.65
C SER A 19 -44.20 52.46 3.92
N SER A 20 -45.36 52.44 4.56
CA SER A 20 -46.02 51.33 5.28
C SER A 20 -45.18 50.23 5.95
N ILE A 21 -45.30 50.19 7.28
CA ILE A 21 -44.99 49.10 8.21
C ILE A 21 -45.85 47.85 7.89
N PRO A 22 -45.27 46.63 7.93
CA PRO A 22 -46.02 45.41 8.24
C PRO A 22 -45.69 44.92 9.66
N ALA A 23 -46.75 44.64 10.43
CA ALA A 23 -46.71 44.03 11.76
C ALA A 23 -46.25 42.55 11.73
N PRO A 24 -45.68 42.02 12.83
CA PRO A 24 -45.29 40.61 12.92
C PRO A 24 -46.50 39.72 13.27
N PRO A 25 -46.52 38.44 12.84
CA PRO A 25 -47.59 37.52 13.21
C PRO A 25 -47.34 36.94 14.61
N SER A 26 -48.40 36.95 15.41
CA SER A 26 -48.54 36.27 16.70
C SER A 26 -48.77 34.76 16.52
N HIS A 27 -47.89 33.96 17.12
CA HIS A 27 -48.16 32.59 17.56
C HIS A 27 -47.47 32.49 18.94
N GLY A 28 -48.07 32.10 20.06
CA GLY A 28 -49.12 31.10 20.28
C GLY A 28 -48.56 30.19 21.37
N ASP A 29 -48.94 30.42 22.63
CA ASP A 29 -48.47 29.71 23.82
C ASP A 29 -48.86 28.23 23.84
N SER A 30 -47.91 27.34 24.18
CA SER A 30 -48.13 26.26 25.15
C SER A 30 -46.86 25.45 25.51
N PRO A 31 -46.84 24.79 26.69
CA PRO A 31 -45.66 24.70 27.54
C PRO A 31 -44.95 23.33 27.49
N TYR A 32 -43.64 23.33 27.77
CA TYR A 32 -42.97 22.17 28.31
C TYR A 32 -42.28 22.54 29.62
N THR A 33 -42.83 21.98 30.70
CA THR A 33 -42.30 21.99 32.05
C THR A 33 -41.13 21.01 32.12
N ASN A 34 -39.97 21.46 32.63
CA ASN A 34 -39.03 20.53 33.23
C ASN A 34 -38.47 21.14 34.52
N GLY A 35 -38.90 20.56 35.65
CA GLY A 35 -38.51 20.99 36.98
C GLY A 35 -37.08 20.56 37.30
N HIS A 36 -36.31 21.49 37.86
CA HIS A 36 -35.13 21.16 38.65
C HIS A 36 -35.32 21.75 40.04
N ALA A 37 -35.37 20.83 41.01
CA ALA A 37 -35.49 21.11 42.41
C ALA A 37 -34.22 21.83 42.91
N HIS A 38 -34.42 23.02 43.47
CA HIS A 38 -33.44 23.69 44.31
C HIS A 38 -33.37 22.96 45.65
N HIS A 39 -32.17 22.56 46.06
CA HIS A 39 -31.88 22.25 47.46
C HIS A 39 -30.81 23.20 47.97
N HIS A 40 -31.25 24.06 48.91
CA HIS A 40 -30.44 24.94 49.74
C HIS A 40 -30.10 24.21 51.04
N HIS A 41 -28.84 24.26 51.47
CA HIS A 41 -28.46 24.35 52.89
C HIS A 41 -27.01 24.87 53.04
N PRO A 42 -26.62 25.38 54.23
CA PRO A 42 -25.92 26.66 54.33
C PRO A 42 -24.49 26.56 54.90
N HIS A 43 -23.75 27.63 54.58
CA HIS A 43 -22.67 28.32 55.30
C HIS A 43 -22.06 27.75 56.60
N ASP A 44 -20.72 27.64 56.58
CA ASP A 44 -19.74 28.00 57.62
C ASP A 44 -18.35 28.03 56.91
N GLY A 45 -17.37 28.92 57.08
CA GLY A 45 -17.14 30.07 57.94
C GLY A 45 -15.61 30.38 57.94
N HIS A 46 -15.17 31.34 57.10
CA HIS A 46 -13.92 32.15 57.15
C HIS A 46 -12.49 31.51 57.10
N PRO A 47 -11.40 32.28 56.82
CA PRO A 47 -11.27 33.60 56.19
C PRO A 47 -10.22 33.69 55.06
N GLN A 48 -10.14 34.90 54.50
CA GLN A 48 -9.32 35.39 53.39
C GLN A 48 -7.80 35.21 53.55
N SER A 49 -7.13 34.99 52.41
CA SER A 49 -5.84 35.64 52.12
C SER A 49 -5.73 35.87 50.60
N ALA A 50 -5.48 37.12 50.24
CA ALA A 50 -5.09 37.53 48.91
C ALA A 50 -3.60 37.22 48.69
N SER A 51 -3.21 36.79 47.48
CA SER A 51 -2.15 37.43 46.70
C SER A 51 -1.77 36.64 45.42
N ASN A 52 -1.65 37.43 44.36
CA ASN A 52 -0.71 37.34 43.24
C ASN A 52 -0.73 36.19 42.22
N ALA A 53 -0.90 36.65 40.99
CA ALA A 53 -0.56 36.01 39.74
C ALA A 53 0.90 35.55 39.68
N ALA A 54 1.12 34.34 39.15
CA ALA A 54 2.35 33.98 38.47
C ALA A 54 2.06 33.03 37.31
N LYS A 55 2.54 33.47 36.13
CA LYS A 55 2.53 32.78 34.84
C LYS A 55 3.07 31.34 34.97
N LYS A 56 2.37 30.36 34.41
CA LYS A 56 2.99 29.12 33.92
C LYS A 56 2.63 28.93 32.46
N GLY A 57 3.66 28.90 31.63
CA GLY A 57 3.59 28.79 30.18
C GLY A 57 2.83 27.54 29.77
N LYS A 58 1.95 27.73 28.79
CA LYS A 58 1.26 26.65 28.10
C LYS A 58 2.28 25.97 27.20
N GLN A 59 2.98 24.97 27.76
CA GLN A 59 3.71 23.99 26.96
C GLN A 59 2.75 23.42 25.93
N LYS A 60 3.09 23.64 24.66
CA LYS A 60 2.51 22.93 23.55
C LYS A 60 2.89 21.46 23.77
N LYS A 61 1.94 20.61 24.18
CA LYS A 61 2.15 19.16 24.22
C LYS A 61 2.59 18.73 22.83
N ALA A 62 3.88 18.44 22.67
CA ALA A 62 4.33 17.55 21.62
C ALA A 62 3.59 16.22 21.88
N ALA A 63 3.07 15.59 20.82
CA ALA A 63 2.56 14.23 20.94
C ALA A 63 3.66 13.41 21.64
N ASP A 64 3.30 12.84 22.78
CA ASP A 64 4.25 12.18 23.67
C ASP A 64 4.91 11.04 22.86
N PRO A 65 6.24 10.93 22.78
CA PRO A 65 6.89 9.80 22.09
C PRO A 65 6.39 8.44 22.61
N ASN A 66 5.87 8.41 23.84
CA ASN A 66 5.19 7.26 24.42
C ASN A 66 3.83 6.94 23.77
N GLU A 67 3.12 7.96 23.26
CA GLU A 67 1.83 7.83 22.57
C GLU A 67 2.04 7.37 21.11
N ALA A 68 3.09 7.86 20.45
CA ALA A 68 3.51 7.36 19.13
C ALA A 68 4.00 5.90 19.22
N SER A 69 4.82 5.56 20.21
CA SER A 69 5.23 4.16 20.46
C SER A 69 4.05 3.26 20.82
N LYS A 70 3.04 3.75 21.56
CA LYS A 70 1.81 3.00 21.85
C LYS A 70 0.97 2.75 20.59
N LEU A 71 0.87 3.73 19.68
CA LEU A 71 0.17 3.56 18.41
C LEU A 71 0.88 2.56 17.50
N ILE A 72 2.21 2.60 17.46
CA ILE A 72 3.01 1.62 16.72
C ILE A 72 2.86 0.23 17.33
N ALA A 73 2.96 0.09 18.66
CA ALA A 73 2.74 -1.18 19.34
C ALA A 73 1.32 -1.74 19.13
N ALA A 74 0.29 -0.88 19.18
CA ALA A 74 -1.09 -1.27 18.90
C ALA A 74 -1.27 -1.71 17.43
N LYS A 75 -0.57 -1.07 16.49
CA LYS A 75 -0.60 -1.45 15.08
C LYS A 75 0.12 -2.77 14.84
N ILE A 76 1.25 -3.00 15.50
CA ILE A 76 1.98 -4.27 15.46
C ILE A 76 1.11 -5.40 16.03
N SER A 77 0.50 -5.22 17.21
CA SER A 77 -0.42 -6.22 17.76
C SER A 77 -1.62 -6.49 16.84
N GLN A 78 -2.15 -5.46 16.16
CA GLN A 78 -3.26 -5.66 15.22
C GLN A 78 -2.84 -6.48 13.99
N LEU A 79 -1.63 -6.26 13.47
CA LEU A 79 -1.08 -7.02 12.35
C LEU A 79 -0.70 -8.45 12.76
N GLU A 80 -0.17 -8.64 13.96
CA GLU A 80 0.14 -9.98 14.51
C GLU A 80 -1.12 -10.81 14.77
N LEU A 81 -2.20 -10.19 15.26
CA LEU A 81 -3.50 -10.86 15.41
C LEU A 81 -4.08 -11.28 14.06
N GLY A 82 -4.00 -10.42 13.03
CA GLY A 82 -4.45 -10.77 11.67
C GLY A 82 -3.64 -11.94 11.09
N ALA A 83 -2.32 -11.92 11.23
CA ALA A 83 -1.47 -13.02 10.77
C ALA A 83 -1.71 -14.33 11.53
N ALA A 84 -2.07 -14.25 12.82
CA ALA A 84 -2.45 -15.43 13.60
C ALA A 84 -3.80 -16.01 13.17
N GLU A 85 -4.80 -15.16 12.91
CA GLU A 85 -6.10 -15.59 12.37
C GLU A 85 -5.97 -16.21 10.97
N ASP A 86 -5.16 -15.62 10.09
CA ASP A 86 -4.90 -16.15 8.74
C ASP A 86 -4.27 -17.55 8.82
N LYS A 87 -3.29 -17.73 9.71
CA LYS A 87 -2.62 -19.02 9.92
C LYS A 87 -3.54 -20.08 10.54
N GLU A 88 -4.46 -19.66 11.40
CA GLU A 88 -5.48 -20.56 11.96
C GLU A 88 -6.49 -21.00 10.89
N GLN A 89 -6.92 -20.08 10.03
CA GLN A 89 -7.80 -20.37 8.89
C GLN A 89 -7.15 -21.32 7.90
N GLU A 90 -5.87 -21.11 7.57
CA GLU A 90 -5.14 -21.99 6.66
C GLU A 90 -5.01 -23.42 7.22
N ALA A 91 -4.73 -23.54 8.52
CA ALA A 91 -4.70 -24.83 9.21
C ALA A 91 -6.08 -25.50 9.29
N GLU A 92 -7.18 -24.74 9.41
CA GLU A 92 -8.55 -25.25 9.34
C GLU A 92 -8.86 -25.81 7.94
N ILE A 93 -8.52 -25.06 6.88
CA ILE A 93 -8.69 -25.50 5.48
C ILE A 93 -7.92 -26.79 5.24
N GLU A 94 -6.67 -26.88 5.70
CA GLU A 94 -5.85 -28.09 5.54
C GLU A 94 -6.47 -29.31 6.23
N ARG A 95 -7.04 -29.14 7.43
CA ARG A 95 -7.76 -30.21 8.15
C ARG A 95 -9.02 -30.64 7.41
N GLU A 96 -9.75 -29.69 6.83
CA GLU A 96 -10.98 -29.96 6.08
C GLU A 96 -10.68 -30.72 4.78
N VAL A 97 -9.65 -30.31 4.04
CA VAL A 97 -9.16 -31.02 2.84
C VAL A 97 -8.76 -32.45 3.18
N LYS A 98 -8.01 -32.66 4.27
CA LYS A 98 -7.62 -34.00 4.75
C LYS A 98 -8.84 -34.85 5.13
N ARG A 99 -9.89 -34.25 5.69
CA ARG A 99 -11.14 -34.94 6.03
C ARG A 99 -11.92 -35.33 4.78
N ALA A 100 -12.09 -34.40 3.85
CA ALA A 100 -12.78 -34.63 2.58
C ALA A 100 -12.11 -35.73 1.74
N ASN A 101 -10.77 -35.75 1.68
CA ASN A 101 -10.02 -36.80 0.99
C ASN A 101 -10.19 -38.18 1.65
N ARG A 102 -10.20 -38.25 2.98
CA ARG A 102 -10.48 -39.51 3.71
C ARG A 102 -11.90 -40.01 3.46
N GLU A 103 -12.89 -39.12 3.47
CA GLU A 103 -14.29 -39.48 3.17
C GLU A 103 -14.46 -39.95 1.73
N LEU A 104 -13.82 -39.27 0.77
CA LEU A 104 -13.85 -39.64 -0.64
C LEU A 104 -13.22 -41.01 -0.88
N SER A 105 -12.05 -41.26 -0.28
CA SER A 105 -11.35 -42.56 -0.35
C SER A 105 -12.18 -43.68 0.29
N ASN A 106 -12.80 -43.43 1.45
CA ASN A 106 -13.68 -44.39 2.11
C ASN A 106 -14.91 -44.74 1.26
N LEU A 107 -15.56 -43.77 0.63
CA LEU A 107 -16.71 -44.01 -0.24
C LEU A 107 -16.34 -44.79 -1.50
N THR A 108 -15.22 -44.47 -2.11
CA THR A 108 -14.79 -45.10 -3.38
C THR A 108 -14.13 -46.47 -3.19
N SER A 109 -13.59 -46.79 -2.00
CA SER A 109 -12.91 -48.07 -1.71
C SER A 109 -13.78 -49.32 -1.84
N LYS A 110 -15.11 -49.19 -1.83
CA LYS A 110 -16.08 -50.29 -1.87
C LYS A 110 -16.88 -50.37 -3.18
N MET A 111 -16.61 -49.47 -4.12
CA MET A 111 -17.30 -49.39 -5.40
C MET A 111 -16.52 -50.19 -6.46
N ASP A 112 -17.21 -50.75 -7.45
CA ASP A 112 -16.52 -51.25 -8.64
C ASP A 112 -16.00 -50.07 -9.48
N ASP A 113 -15.03 -50.34 -10.36
CA ASP A 113 -14.34 -49.31 -11.14
C ASP A 113 -15.28 -48.45 -12.00
N LEU A 114 -16.32 -49.04 -12.59
CA LEU A 114 -17.29 -48.34 -13.42
C LEU A 114 -18.21 -47.43 -12.58
N HIS A 115 -18.70 -47.93 -11.45
CA HIS A 115 -19.48 -47.14 -10.49
C HIS A 115 -18.64 -46.04 -9.80
N LYS A 116 -17.35 -46.31 -9.58
CA LYS A 116 -16.39 -45.35 -9.01
C LYS A 116 -16.14 -44.20 -9.98
N ILE A 117 -15.93 -44.48 -11.27
CA ILE A 117 -15.75 -43.46 -12.31
C ILE A 117 -16.98 -42.55 -12.39
N ASP A 118 -18.19 -43.12 -12.47
CA ASP A 118 -19.43 -42.35 -12.57
C ASP A 118 -19.67 -41.47 -11.31
N PHE A 119 -19.39 -42.01 -10.12
CA PHE A 119 -19.46 -41.26 -8.87
C PHE A 119 -18.45 -40.11 -8.81
N LEU A 120 -17.18 -40.36 -9.19
CA LEU A 120 -16.14 -39.34 -9.22
C LEU A 120 -16.45 -38.25 -10.25
N GLN A 121 -16.90 -38.62 -11.44
CA GLN A 121 -17.30 -37.67 -12.49
C GLN A 121 -18.43 -36.77 -12.01
N LYS A 122 -19.45 -37.33 -11.36
CA LYS A 122 -20.56 -36.56 -10.77
C LYS A 122 -20.06 -35.61 -9.66
N ARG A 123 -19.20 -36.10 -8.78
CA ARG A 123 -18.60 -35.31 -7.67
C ARG A 123 -17.76 -34.14 -8.19
N VAL A 124 -16.91 -34.38 -9.20
CA VAL A 124 -16.09 -33.35 -9.85
C VAL A 124 -16.96 -32.31 -10.53
N THR A 125 -18.02 -32.74 -11.23
CA THR A 125 -18.97 -31.82 -11.89
C THR A 125 -19.70 -30.96 -10.86
N GLU A 126 -20.18 -31.54 -9.76
CA GLU A 126 -20.79 -30.81 -8.65
C GLU A 126 -19.82 -29.79 -8.04
N HIS A 127 -18.57 -30.21 -7.74
CA HIS A 127 -17.53 -29.30 -7.24
C HIS A 127 -17.24 -28.14 -8.19
N LEU A 128 -17.13 -28.39 -9.50
CA LEU A 128 -16.93 -27.34 -10.50
C LEU A 128 -18.10 -26.33 -10.50
N THR A 129 -19.35 -26.81 -10.40
CA THR A 129 -20.51 -25.92 -10.34
C THR A 129 -20.54 -25.07 -9.07
N ASP A 130 -20.12 -25.63 -7.94
CA ASP A 130 -20.02 -24.92 -6.67
C ASP A 130 -18.88 -23.91 -6.67
N VAL A 131 -17.70 -24.25 -7.22
CA VAL A 131 -16.59 -23.29 -7.41
C VAL A 131 -17.07 -22.09 -8.22
N ARG A 132 -17.72 -22.30 -9.37
CA ARG A 132 -18.30 -21.21 -10.19
C ARG A 132 -19.37 -20.42 -9.45
N ARG A 133 -20.15 -21.05 -8.56
CA ARG A 133 -21.16 -20.38 -7.73
C ARG A 133 -20.50 -19.51 -6.66
N TRP A 134 -19.48 -20.02 -5.98
CA TRP A 134 -18.73 -19.31 -4.96
C TRP A 134 -17.90 -18.17 -5.55
N GLU A 135 -17.33 -18.33 -6.73
CA GLU A 135 -16.62 -17.27 -7.46
C GLU A 135 -17.56 -16.08 -7.77
N ARG A 136 -18.76 -16.36 -8.29
CA ARG A 136 -19.79 -15.33 -8.51
C ARG A 136 -20.21 -14.62 -7.22
N LYS A 137 -20.33 -15.36 -6.11
CA LYS A 137 -20.68 -14.79 -4.80
C LYS A 137 -19.52 -13.97 -4.23
N SER A 138 -18.28 -14.42 -4.40
CA SER A 138 -17.06 -13.70 -4.03
C SER A 138 -16.97 -12.38 -4.79
N ARG A 139 -17.17 -12.38 -6.11
CA ARG A 139 -17.19 -11.15 -6.93
C ARG A 139 -18.29 -10.16 -6.49
N LYS A 140 -19.48 -10.65 -6.11
CA LYS A 140 -20.56 -9.81 -5.55
C LYS A 140 -20.19 -9.23 -4.18
N ASN A 141 -19.59 -10.05 -3.32
CA ASN A 141 -19.13 -9.62 -2.00
C ASN A 141 -18.01 -8.59 -2.10
N GLN A 142 -17.05 -8.78 -3.02
CA GLN A 142 -15.98 -7.82 -3.30
C GLN A 142 -16.55 -6.46 -3.71
N LYS A 143 -17.49 -6.45 -4.67
CA LYS A 143 -18.16 -5.21 -5.09
C LYS A 143 -18.89 -4.52 -3.92
N ARG A 144 -19.58 -5.29 -3.07
CA ARG A 144 -20.25 -4.76 -1.89
C ARG A 144 -19.26 -4.19 -0.87
N ALA A 145 -18.10 -4.82 -0.69
CA ALA A 145 -17.04 -4.31 0.16
C ALA A 145 -16.49 -2.97 -0.36
N ASP A 146 -16.25 -2.86 -1.67
CA ASP A 146 -15.80 -1.61 -2.30
C ASP A 146 -16.84 -0.49 -2.14
N ASP A 147 -18.12 -0.80 -2.32
CA ASP A 147 -19.22 0.16 -2.14
C ASP A 147 -19.35 0.63 -0.68
N LEU A 148 -19.24 -0.29 0.28
CA LEU A 148 -19.24 0.04 1.72
C LEU A 148 -18.01 0.87 2.12
N GLN A 149 -16.84 0.59 1.52
CA GLN A 149 -15.63 1.36 1.77
C GLN A 149 -15.79 2.79 1.23
N LYS A 150 -16.35 2.97 0.03
CA LYS A 150 -16.69 4.30 -0.50
C LYS A 150 -17.70 5.05 0.38
N GLU A 151 -18.75 4.38 0.85
CA GLU A 151 -19.74 5.00 1.76
C GLU A 151 -19.07 5.43 3.07
N LYS A 152 -18.20 4.61 3.65
CA LYS A 152 -17.44 4.94 4.85
C LYS A 152 -16.58 6.19 4.64
N ASP A 153 -15.86 6.28 3.52
CA ASP A 153 -15.01 7.43 3.22
C ASP A 153 -15.84 8.70 2.99
N GLN A 154 -16.98 8.57 2.32
CA GLN A 154 -17.95 9.65 2.14
C GLN A 154 -18.48 10.15 3.50
N ARG A 155 -18.94 9.24 4.37
CA ARG A 155 -19.44 9.54 5.73
C ARG A 155 -18.36 10.21 6.58
N THR A 156 -17.12 9.74 6.48
CA THR A 156 -15.98 10.31 7.23
C THR A 156 -15.67 11.73 6.77
N SER A 157 -15.69 11.99 5.46
CA SER A 157 -15.53 13.33 4.88
C SER A 157 -16.65 14.28 5.33
N GLU A 158 -17.90 13.80 5.32
CA GLU A 158 -19.05 14.58 5.76
C GLU A 158 -19.00 14.90 7.26
N LEU A 159 -18.62 13.93 8.10
CA LEU A 159 -18.43 14.15 9.53
C LEU A 159 -17.34 15.20 9.81
N SER A 160 -16.24 15.18 9.05
CA SER A 160 -15.17 16.19 9.16
C SER A 160 -15.69 17.60 8.83
N LYS A 161 -16.47 17.73 7.75
CA LYS A 161 -17.12 18.99 7.37
C LYS A 161 -18.09 19.49 8.44
N GLN A 162 -18.95 18.61 8.96
CA GLN A 162 -19.89 18.93 10.03
C GLN A 162 -19.17 19.39 11.30
N THR A 163 -18.08 18.70 11.68
CA THR A 163 -17.27 19.08 12.84
C THR A 163 -16.64 20.47 12.66
N SER A 164 -16.11 20.77 11.47
CA SER A 164 -15.59 22.11 11.15
C SER A 164 -16.66 23.20 11.22
N MET A 165 -17.84 22.94 10.65
CA MET A 165 -18.96 23.88 10.68
C MET A 165 -19.46 24.11 12.10
N ARG A 166 -19.57 23.05 12.91
CA ARG A 166 -19.91 23.15 14.34
C ARG A 166 -18.93 24.04 15.09
N GLY A 167 -17.62 23.86 14.87
CA GLY A 167 -16.58 24.70 15.49
C GLY A 167 -16.69 26.19 15.10
N LYS A 168 -17.03 26.48 13.83
CA LYS A 168 -17.29 27.86 13.38
C LYS A 168 -18.52 28.46 14.06
N LEU A 169 -19.62 27.71 14.14
CA LEU A 169 -20.85 28.15 14.81
C LEU A 169 -20.66 28.36 16.31
N GLU A 170 -19.93 27.47 16.99
CA GLU A 170 -19.58 27.63 18.40
C GLU A 170 -18.76 28.90 18.65
N THR A 171 -17.81 29.21 17.75
CA THR A 171 -17.00 30.43 17.82
C THR A 171 -17.87 31.67 17.64
N LEU A 172 -18.73 31.68 16.61
CA LEU A 172 -19.65 32.78 16.34
C LEU A 172 -20.61 33.00 17.51
N CYS A 173 -21.15 31.92 18.11
CA CYS A 173 -22.03 32.03 19.29
C CYS A 173 -21.29 32.65 20.48
N ARG A 174 -20.02 32.26 20.72
CA ARG A 174 -19.20 32.84 21.80
C ARG A 174 -18.90 34.32 21.56
N GLU A 175 -18.61 34.71 20.32
CA GLU A 175 -18.38 36.11 19.94
C GLU A 175 -19.64 36.94 20.09
N LEU A 176 -20.77 36.46 19.57
CA LEU A 176 -22.07 37.12 19.70
C LEU A 176 -22.46 37.31 21.17
N GLN A 177 -22.22 36.30 22.01
CA GLN A 177 -22.51 36.40 23.44
C GLN A 177 -21.57 37.38 24.16
N LYS A 178 -20.30 37.46 23.74
CA LYS A 178 -19.35 38.45 24.24
C LYS A 178 -19.76 39.87 23.84
N GLU A 179 -20.18 40.10 22.60
CA GLU A 179 -20.69 41.39 22.14
C GLU A 179 -21.99 41.78 22.83
N ASN A 180 -22.92 40.84 23.03
CA ASN A 180 -24.16 41.12 23.76
C ASN A 180 -23.88 41.55 25.21
N ASN A 181 -22.95 40.87 25.88
CA ASN A 181 -22.53 41.26 27.23
C ASN A 181 -21.84 42.63 27.26
N LYS A 182 -21.01 42.93 26.25
CA LYS A 182 -20.39 44.24 26.08
C LYS A 182 -21.44 45.33 25.90
N LEU A 183 -22.41 45.14 25.00
CA LEU A 183 -23.50 46.09 24.76
C LEU A 183 -24.37 46.28 26.01
N LYS A 184 -24.66 45.21 26.77
CA LYS A 184 -25.36 45.32 28.06
C LYS A 184 -24.58 46.16 29.06
N ALA A 185 -23.26 45.98 29.15
CA ALA A 185 -22.42 46.77 30.04
C ALA A 185 -22.35 48.24 29.61
N GLU A 186 -22.22 48.52 28.31
CA GLU A 186 -22.24 49.88 27.76
C GLU A 186 -23.58 50.56 28.00
N ASN A 187 -24.70 49.89 27.72
CA ASN A 187 -26.03 50.43 27.95
C ASN A 187 -26.29 50.74 29.44
N ARG A 188 -25.81 49.87 30.34
CA ARG A 188 -25.86 50.13 31.78
C ARG A 188 -25.01 51.34 32.16
N GLY A 189 -23.79 51.44 31.60
CA GLY A 189 -22.93 52.62 31.79
C GLY A 189 -23.57 53.92 31.29
N TYR A 190 -24.28 53.88 30.15
CA TYR A 190 -25.04 55.02 29.66
C TYR A 190 -26.18 55.41 30.60
N GLN A 191 -26.97 54.44 31.09
CA GLN A 191 -28.04 54.70 32.07
C GLN A 191 -27.49 55.28 33.38
N ASP A 192 -26.39 54.75 33.90
CA ASP A 192 -25.75 55.25 35.11
C ASP A 192 -25.20 56.69 34.90
N SER A 193 -24.62 56.97 33.73
CA SER A 193 -24.13 58.31 33.36
C SER A 193 -25.28 59.31 33.19
N GLU A 194 -26.38 58.90 32.56
CA GLU A 194 -27.58 59.73 32.38
C GLU A 194 -28.20 60.07 33.73
N LYS A 195 -28.35 59.06 34.60
CA LYS A 195 -28.86 59.26 35.96
C LYS A 195 -27.96 60.21 36.77
N SER A 196 -26.64 60.01 36.75
CA SER A 196 -25.69 60.89 37.43
C SER A 196 -25.74 62.32 36.88
N SER A 197 -25.91 62.49 35.56
CA SER A 197 -26.12 63.79 34.94
C SER A 197 -27.42 64.44 35.40
N HIS A 198 -28.52 63.69 35.45
CA HIS A 198 -29.81 64.16 35.94
C HIS A 198 -29.73 64.58 37.41
N ASP A 199 -29.15 63.74 38.27
CA ASP A 199 -28.93 64.05 39.70
C ASP A 199 -28.06 65.30 39.86
N SER A 200 -27.02 65.46 39.03
CA SER A 200 -26.18 66.68 39.01
C SER A 200 -26.95 67.93 38.58
N TRP A 201 -27.85 67.81 37.60
CA TRP A 201 -28.72 68.92 37.18
C TRP A 201 -29.76 69.26 38.23
N ASP A 202 -30.40 68.26 38.83
CA ASP A 202 -31.33 68.46 39.95
C ASP A 202 -30.65 69.17 41.11
N GLU A 203 -29.40 68.80 41.43
CA GLU A 203 -28.62 69.48 42.48
C GLU A 203 -28.31 70.94 42.11
N LYS A 204 -27.92 71.20 40.86
CA LYS A 204 -27.73 72.58 40.36
C LYS A 204 -29.03 73.39 40.41
N PHE A 205 -30.16 72.79 40.04
CA PHE A 205 -31.47 73.44 40.12
C PHE A 205 -31.90 73.70 41.57
N ARG A 206 -31.70 72.74 42.48
CA ARG A 206 -31.93 72.95 43.92
C ARG A 206 -31.07 74.08 44.45
N SER A 207 -29.77 74.10 44.11
CA SER A 207 -28.86 75.17 44.49
C SER A 207 -29.31 76.53 43.95
N LEU A 208 -29.73 76.61 42.69
CA LEU A 208 -30.25 77.84 42.09
C LEU A 208 -31.55 78.31 42.76
N LEU A 209 -32.49 77.39 43.02
CA LEU A 209 -33.72 77.72 43.74
C LEU A 209 -33.42 78.22 45.16
N TRP A 210 -32.46 77.61 45.84
CA TRP A 210 -32.01 78.05 47.15
C TRP A 210 -31.38 79.44 47.10
N GLN A 211 -30.52 79.72 46.10
CA GLN A 211 -29.98 81.05 45.86
C GLN A 211 -31.08 82.07 45.54
N LEU A 212 -32.06 81.74 44.70
CA LEU A 212 -33.19 82.62 44.40
C LEU A 212 -34.04 82.89 45.63
N GLN A 213 -34.21 81.89 46.50
CA GLN A 213 -34.89 82.05 47.78
C GLN A 213 -34.09 82.96 48.72
N ASP A 214 -32.77 82.80 48.81
CA ASP A 214 -31.89 83.73 49.54
C ASP A 214 -31.96 85.15 48.96
N TYR A 215 -31.97 85.31 47.63
CA TYR A 215 -32.14 86.62 46.98
C TYR A 215 -33.50 87.24 47.30
N GLN A 216 -34.56 86.43 47.30
CA GLN A 216 -35.91 86.88 47.62
C GLN A 216 -36.00 87.24 49.11
N ASP A 217 -35.41 86.46 50.01
CA ASP A 217 -35.33 86.76 51.44
C ASP A 217 -34.50 88.03 51.71
N ALA A 218 -33.38 88.20 51.01
CA ALA A 218 -32.57 89.42 51.05
C ALA A 218 -33.28 90.64 50.43
N LYS A 219 -34.20 90.45 49.48
CA LYS A 219 -35.03 91.52 48.91
C LYS A 219 -36.19 91.89 49.84
N ASP A 220 -36.81 90.89 50.47
CA ASP A 220 -37.90 91.06 51.43
C ASP A 220 -37.37 91.60 52.78
N HIS A 221 -36.09 91.33 53.09
CA HIS A 221 -35.32 91.86 54.22
C HIS A 221 -34.03 92.55 53.74
N PRO A 222 -34.13 93.74 53.11
CA PRO A 222 -32.97 94.42 52.54
C PRO A 222 -31.98 94.84 53.63
N GLN A 223 -30.93 94.05 53.79
CA GLN A 223 -29.72 94.50 54.46
C GLN A 223 -29.07 95.54 53.56
N ALA A 224 -28.99 96.78 54.05
CA ALA A 224 -28.33 97.89 53.36
C ALA A 224 -26.83 97.60 53.28
N GLN A 225 -26.42 96.78 52.32
CA GLN A 225 -25.04 96.56 51.95
C GLN A 225 -24.76 97.40 50.71
N ILE A 226 -24.25 98.61 50.98
CA ILE A 226 -23.59 99.43 49.96
C ILE A 226 -22.25 98.74 49.68
N VAL A 227 -22.23 97.80 48.73
CA VAL A 227 -20.99 97.27 48.18
C VAL A 227 -20.65 98.10 46.95
N ASN A 228 -19.88 99.16 47.17
CA ASN A 228 -19.00 99.64 46.13
C ASN A 228 -17.96 98.55 45.90
N ILE A 229 -18.14 97.74 44.86
CA ILE A 229 -17.06 96.89 44.37
C ILE A 229 -16.01 97.86 43.82
N GLU A 230 -15.00 98.16 44.63
CA GLU A 230 -13.85 98.91 44.17
C GLU A 230 -13.21 98.13 43.02
N VAL A 231 -12.91 98.82 41.92
CA VAL A 231 -12.35 98.26 40.68
C VAL A 231 -11.15 97.34 40.94
N GLU A 232 -10.45 97.52 42.07
CA GLU A 232 -9.35 96.70 42.55
C GLU A 232 -9.72 95.23 42.82
N ASP A 233 -10.88 94.96 43.41
CA ASP A 233 -11.30 93.58 43.73
C ASP A 233 -11.70 92.80 42.49
N LEU A 234 -12.33 93.49 41.52
CA LEU A 234 -12.59 92.92 40.20
C LEU A 234 -11.26 92.56 39.50
N PHE A 235 -10.23 93.41 39.65
CA PHE A 235 -8.91 93.16 39.08
C PHE A 235 -8.21 91.95 39.73
N LYS A 236 -8.26 91.85 41.07
CA LYS A 236 -7.74 90.69 41.82
C LYS A 236 -8.45 89.40 41.40
N GLN A 237 -9.77 89.42 41.26
CA GLN A 237 -10.54 88.25 40.83
C GLN A 237 -10.20 87.83 39.39
N ARG A 238 -10.00 88.80 38.47
CA ARG A 238 -9.59 88.52 37.09
C ARG A 238 -8.20 87.91 37.02
N PHE A 239 -7.22 88.41 37.79
CA PHE A 239 -5.90 87.80 37.84
C PHE A 239 -5.90 86.41 38.45
N LYS A 240 -6.65 86.21 39.55
CA LYS A 240 -6.79 84.88 40.16
C LYS A 240 -7.40 83.88 39.17
N SER A 241 -8.47 84.26 38.48
CA SER A 241 -9.08 83.42 37.44
C SER A 241 -8.12 83.13 36.28
N LEU A 242 -7.30 84.11 35.87
CA LEU A 242 -6.28 83.90 34.84
C LEU A 242 -5.26 82.86 35.29
N ILE A 243 -4.73 82.96 36.51
CA ILE A 243 -3.77 81.99 37.08
C ILE A 243 -4.39 80.59 37.12
N GLU A 244 -5.60 80.46 37.66
CA GLU A 244 -6.31 79.18 37.73
C GLU A 244 -6.53 78.56 36.34
N GLN A 245 -6.83 79.38 35.31
CA GLN A 245 -6.93 78.91 33.93
C GLN A 245 -5.60 78.39 33.37
N TYR A 246 -4.48 79.05 33.68
CA TYR A 246 -3.15 78.59 33.27
C TYR A 246 -2.77 77.29 33.98
N GLU A 247 -3.00 77.17 35.28
CA GLU A 247 -2.76 75.94 36.05
C GLU A 247 -3.61 74.78 35.52
N LEU A 248 -4.89 75.01 35.22
CA LEU A 248 -5.77 74.00 34.66
C LEU A 248 -5.32 73.56 33.26
N ARG A 249 -4.87 74.51 32.42
CA ARG A 249 -4.28 74.22 31.11
C ARG A 249 -3.01 73.39 31.25
N GLU A 250 -2.13 73.71 32.18
CA GLU A 250 -0.89 72.97 32.41
C GLU A 250 -1.18 71.53 32.90
N LEU A 251 -2.14 71.37 33.80
CA LEU A 251 -2.62 70.06 34.25
C LEU A 251 -3.21 69.25 33.07
N HIS A 252 -3.99 69.90 32.21
CA HIS A 252 -4.51 69.27 31.00
C HIS A 252 -3.40 68.78 30.07
N PHE A 253 -2.37 69.59 29.83
CA PHE A 253 -1.22 69.17 29.01
C PHE A 253 -0.47 67.99 29.63
N HIS A 254 -0.25 67.98 30.94
CA HIS A 254 0.37 66.84 31.62
C HIS A 254 -0.46 65.56 31.49
N SER A 255 -1.79 65.67 31.64
CA SER A 255 -2.70 64.54 31.45
C SER A 255 -2.67 64.03 30.01
N LEU A 256 -2.68 64.92 29.02
CA LEU A 256 -2.62 64.58 27.61
C LEU A 256 -1.30 63.88 27.25
N MET A 257 -0.17 64.39 27.75
CA MET A 257 1.14 63.76 27.56
C MET A 257 1.19 62.36 28.16
N ARG A 258 0.64 62.17 29.37
CA ARG A 258 0.54 60.84 29.99
C ARG A 258 -0.33 59.89 29.16
N ALA A 259 -1.45 60.36 28.61
CA ALA A 259 -2.30 59.55 27.74
C ALA A 259 -1.56 59.13 26.45
N LYS A 260 -0.78 60.04 25.85
CA LYS A 260 0.03 59.75 24.66
C LYS A 260 1.17 58.77 24.95
N GLU A 261 1.83 58.91 26.09
CA GLU A 261 2.87 57.97 26.54
C GLU A 261 2.29 56.56 26.72
N LEU A 262 1.12 56.44 27.36
CA LEU A 262 0.42 55.16 27.51
C LEU A 262 -0.02 54.57 26.16
N GLU A 263 -0.48 55.39 25.23
CA GLU A 263 -0.85 54.97 23.87
C GLU A 263 0.36 54.41 23.11
N VAL A 264 1.52 55.05 23.20
CA VAL A 264 2.77 54.56 22.61
C VAL A 264 3.17 53.23 23.24
N GLN A 265 3.19 53.14 24.57
CA GLN A 265 3.54 51.90 25.28
C GLN A 265 2.60 50.74 24.93
N TYR A 266 1.30 51.01 24.82
CA TYR A 266 0.32 50.00 24.40
C TYR A 266 0.60 49.49 22.98
N ASN A 267 0.86 50.40 22.04
CA ASN A 267 1.16 50.02 20.67
C ASN A 267 2.48 49.25 20.55
N MET A 268 3.51 49.64 21.30
CA MET A 268 4.78 48.92 21.37
C MET A 268 4.58 47.51 21.94
N ALA A 269 3.86 47.36 23.06
CA ALA A 269 3.57 46.06 23.66
C ALA A 269 2.75 45.16 22.73
N ARG A 270 1.79 45.74 21.99
CA ARG A 270 1.00 45.02 20.97
C ARG A 270 1.89 44.55 19.81
N PHE A 271 2.76 45.42 19.31
CA PHE A 271 3.72 45.08 18.25
C PHE A 271 4.66 43.95 18.68
N ASP A 272 5.25 44.04 19.87
CA ASP A 272 6.16 43.00 20.38
C ASP A 272 5.46 41.66 20.59
N ARG A 273 4.19 41.67 21.01
CA ARG A 273 3.37 40.46 21.10
C ARG A 273 3.17 39.82 19.73
N GLU A 274 2.80 40.61 18.73
CA GLU A 274 2.56 40.11 17.37
C GLU A 274 3.85 39.58 16.73
N ARG A 275 4.96 40.31 16.90
CA ARG A 275 6.29 39.89 16.46
C ARG A 275 6.69 38.55 17.06
N LYS A 276 6.55 38.38 18.38
CA LYS A 276 6.84 37.10 19.06
C LYS A 276 5.94 35.97 18.59
N ALA A 277 4.66 36.24 18.32
CA ALA A 277 3.73 35.24 17.78
C ALA A 277 4.16 34.79 16.36
N ALA A 278 4.53 35.74 15.50
CA ALA A 278 5.04 35.45 14.16
C ALA A 278 6.35 34.65 14.19
N GLU A 279 7.32 35.05 15.03
CA GLU A 279 8.59 34.33 15.21
C GLU A 279 8.35 32.87 15.69
N ALA A 280 7.42 32.67 16.62
CA ALA A 280 7.05 31.34 17.11
C ALA A 280 6.39 30.48 16.01
N GLU A 281 5.56 31.07 15.15
CA GLU A 281 4.93 30.34 14.04
C GLU A 281 5.95 30.01 12.94
N VAL A 282 6.87 30.92 12.61
CA VAL A 282 7.99 30.63 11.69
C VAL A 282 8.85 29.48 12.22
N THR A 283 9.14 29.46 13.52
CA THR A 283 9.95 28.40 14.14
C THR A 283 9.23 27.06 14.08
N ARG A 284 7.92 27.06 14.34
CA ARG A 284 7.07 25.87 14.23
C ARG A 284 6.98 25.36 12.79
N SER A 285 6.80 26.26 11.82
CA SER A 285 6.75 25.94 10.40
C SER A 285 8.07 25.30 9.93
N LYS A 286 9.22 25.86 10.34
CA LYS A 286 10.55 25.27 10.07
C LYS A 286 10.68 23.86 10.65
N ALA A 287 10.29 23.67 11.91
CA ALA A 287 10.35 22.35 12.55
C ALA A 287 9.47 21.31 11.84
N LEU A 288 8.26 21.70 11.46
CA LEU A 288 7.34 20.83 10.72
C LEU A 288 7.88 20.50 9.32
N ASN A 289 8.46 21.48 8.62
CA ASN A 289 9.07 21.27 7.32
C ASN A 289 10.25 20.28 7.40
N THR A 290 11.14 20.43 8.39
CA THR A 290 12.22 19.47 8.65
C THR A 290 11.68 18.06 8.94
N GLN A 291 10.57 17.96 9.70
CA GLN A 291 9.94 16.67 9.98
C GLN A 291 9.38 16.01 8.70
N VAL A 292 8.68 16.78 7.86
CA VAL A 292 8.15 16.29 6.57
C VAL A 292 9.28 15.83 5.65
N LEU A 293 10.36 16.61 5.54
CA LEU A 293 11.55 16.23 4.77
C LEU A 293 12.19 14.93 5.28
N THR A 294 12.23 14.76 6.61
CA THR A 294 12.75 13.54 7.23
C THR A 294 11.88 12.33 6.88
N PHE A 295 10.55 12.45 7.00
CA PHE A 295 9.63 11.38 6.63
C PHE A 295 9.68 11.04 5.14
N SER A 296 9.76 12.06 4.27
CA SER A 296 9.91 11.86 2.83
C SER A 296 11.20 11.12 2.49
N LYS A 297 12.33 11.46 3.16
CA LYS A 297 13.59 10.73 2.99
C LYS A 297 13.48 9.27 3.44
N THR A 298 12.88 9.00 4.60
CA THR A 298 12.70 7.63 5.09
C THR A 298 11.76 6.81 4.22
N GLU A 299 10.71 7.43 3.68
CA GLU A 299 9.80 6.78 2.74
C GLU A 299 10.52 6.40 1.45
N ASN A 300 11.34 7.30 0.89
CA ASN A 300 12.13 7.02 -0.31
C ASN A 300 13.10 5.86 -0.08
N GLU A 301 13.75 5.81 1.08
CA GLU A 301 14.65 4.72 1.44
C GLU A 301 13.90 3.37 1.53
N LEU A 302 12.73 3.34 2.16
CA LEU A 302 11.91 2.13 2.24
C LEU A 302 11.39 1.68 0.87
N ARG A 303 11.01 2.62 0.00
CA ARG A 303 10.64 2.32 -1.39
C ARG A 303 11.82 1.73 -2.18
N ASN A 304 13.02 2.26 -1.99
CA ASN A 304 14.23 1.73 -2.61
C ASN A 304 14.52 0.30 -2.12
N GLN A 305 14.41 0.04 -0.82
CA GLN A 305 14.57 -1.31 -0.27
C GLN A 305 13.53 -2.28 -0.82
N LEU A 306 12.27 -1.86 -0.93
CA LEU A 306 11.20 -2.66 -1.53
C LEU A 306 11.54 -3.02 -2.98
N ASN A 307 11.99 -2.04 -3.78
CA ASN A 307 12.38 -2.29 -5.18
C ASN A 307 13.54 -3.30 -5.27
N ILE A 308 14.56 -3.19 -4.40
CA ILE A 308 15.65 -4.17 -4.33
C ILE A 308 15.13 -5.56 -3.99
N TYR A 309 14.16 -5.69 -3.07
CA TYR A 309 13.55 -6.98 -2.77
C TYR A 309 12.76 -7.53 -3.94
N VAL A 310 12.00 -6.71 -4.67
CA VAL A 310 11.30 -7.11 -5.90
C VAL A 310 12.29 -7.64 -6.94
N GLU A 311 13.40 -6.94 -7.16
CA GLU A 311 14.46 -7.41 -8.08
C GLU A 311 15.08 -8.74 -7.63
N LYS A 312 15.33 -8.92 -6.32
CA LYS A 312 15.84 -10.18 -5.77
C LYS A 312 14.84 -11.32 -5.94
N PHE A 313 13.54 -11.07 -5.75
CA PHE A 313 12.50 -12.07 -5.98
C PHE A 313 12.48 -12.49 -7.44
N LYS A 314 12.53 -11.51 -8.35
CA LYS A 314 12.62 -11.78 -9.79
C LYS A 314 13.85 -12.61 -10.15
N GLN A 315 15.01 -12.31 -9.54
CA GLN A 315 16.22 -13.11 -9.73
C GLN A 315 16.07 -14.57 -9.27
N VAL A 316 15.39 -14.80 -8.13
CA VAL A 316 15.12 -16.16 -7.63
C VAL A 316 14.16 -16.88 -8.56
N GLU A 317 13.09 -16.22 -9.01
CA GLU A 317 12.14 -16.74 -9.99
C GLU A 317 12.84 -17.11 -11.30
N ASP A 318 13.66 -16.23 -11.86
CA ASP A 318 14.45 -16.49 -13.07
C ASP A 318 15.40 -17.68 -12.88
N THR A 319 16.05 -17.79 -11.71
CA THR A 319 16.93 -18.93 -11.40
C THR A 319 16.15 -20.23 -11.30
N LEU A 320 14.97 -20.19 -10.69
CA LEU A 320 14.09 -21.35 -10.54
C LEU A 320 13.57 -21.82 -11.91
N ASN A 321 13.14 -20.88 -12.77
CA ASN A 321 12.73 -21.18 -14.13
C ASN A 321 13.87 -21.78 -14.96
N ASN A 322 15.07 -21.17 -14.93
CA ASN A 322 16.25 -21.75 -15.58
C ASN A 322 16.58 -23.16 -15.06
N SER A 323 16.41 -23.40 -13.76
CA SER A 323 16.65 -24.73 -13.18
C SER A 323 15.59 -25.74 -13.62
N ASN A 324 14.32 -25.34 -13.73
CA ASN A 324 13.24 -26.19 -14.24
C ASN A 324 13.48 -26.58 -15.70
N ASP A 325 13.89 -25.63 -16.54
CA ASP A 325 14.26 -25.92 -17.93
C ASP A 325 15.41 -26.92 -18.00
N LEU A 326 16.44 -26.75 -17.17
CA LEU A 326 17.55 -27.69 -17.09
C LEU A 326 17.08 -29.09 -16.65
N PHE A 327 16.18 -29.18 -15.66
CA PHE A 327 15.59 -30.47 -15.27
C PHE A 327 14.80 -31.13 -16.41
N LEU A 328 14.02 -30.36 -17.17
CA LEU A 328 13.31 -30.87 -18.34
C LEU A 328 14.28 -31.39 -19.41
N THR A 329 15.38 -30.68 -19.67
CA THR A 329 16.42 -31.14 -20.60
C THR A 329 17.07 -32.44 -20.13
N PHE A 330 17.45 -32.54 -18.86
CA PHE A 330 18.02 -33.79 -18.33
C PHE A 330 17.03 -34.94 -18.36
N ARG A 331 15.74 -34.70 -18.10
CA ARG A 331 14.70 -35.73 -18.20
C ARG A 331 14.59 -36.26 -19.62
N LYS A 332 14.57 -35.35 -20.61
CA LYS A 332 14.58 -35.70 -22.04
C LYS A 332 15.84 -36.48 -22.43
N GLU A 333 17.02 -36.03 -22.01
CA GLU A 333 18.29 -36.73 -22.28
C GLU A 333 18.31 -38.13 -21.65
N MET A 334 17.80 -38.30 -20.43
CA MET A 334 17.68 -39.60 -19.77
C MET A 334 16.72 -40.54 -20.50
N GLU A 335 15.59 -40.03 -20.99
CA GLU A 335 14.66 -40.80 -21.81
C GLU A 335 15.30 -41.24 -23.13
N ASP A 336 16.00 -40.34 -23.81
CA ASP A 336 16.66 -40.63 -25.08
C ASP A 336 17.83 -41.60 -24.89
N MET A 337 18.58 -41.47 -23.80
CA MET A 337 19.57 -42.47 -23.38
C MET A 337 18.92 -43.84 -23.11
N SER A 338 17.80 -43.89 -22.40
CA SER A 338 17.06 -45.14 -22.18
C SER A 338 16.57 -45.77 -23.49
N LYS A 339 16.06 -44.97 -24.42
CA LYS A 339 15.68 -45.44 -25.77
C LYS A 339 16.89 -45.97 -26.53
N LYS A 340 18.03 -45.27 -26.48
CA LYS A 340 19.29 -45.69 -27.11
C LYS A 340 19.79 -47.02 -26.52
N THR A 341 19.78 -47.18 -25.20
CA THR A 341 20.13 -48.45 -24.53
C THR A 341 19.25 -49.59 -25.02
N LYS A 342 17.91 -49.40 -25.05
CA LYS A 342 16.98 -50.42 -25.59
C LYS A 342 17.24 -50.76 -27.06
N ARG A 343 17.62 -49.79 -27.89
CA ARG A 343 17.99 -50.04 -29.30
C ARG A 343 19.26 -50.87 -29.40
N LEU A 344 20.31 -50.51 -28.66
CA LEU A 344 21.57 -51.24 -28.63
C LEU A 344 21.39 -52.67 -28.10
N GLU A 345 20.56 -52.87 -27.08
CA GLU A 345 20.22 -54.21 -26.57
C GLU A 345 19.55 -55.07 -27.64
N LYS A 346 18.58 -54.51 -28.40
CA LYS A 346 17.93 -55.20 -29.52
C LYS A 346 18.93 -55.55 -30.63
N GLU A 347 19.80 -54.62 -30.99
CA GLU A 347 20.83 -54.83 -31.99
C GLU A 347 21.82 -55.94 -31.56
N ASN A 348 22.24 -55.92 -30.29
CA ASN A 348 23.14 -56.93 -29.73
C ASN A 348 22.50 -58.33 -29.69
N MET A 349 21.22 -58.42 -29.30
CA MET A 349 20.45 -59.66 -29.42
C MET A 349 20.37 -60.14 -30.87
N ASN A 350 20.18 -59.24 -31.83
CA ASN A 350 20.12 -59.59 -33.25
C ASN A 350 21.47 -60.07 -33.79
N LEU A 351 22.57 -59.41 -33.41
CA LEU A 351 23.92 -59.82 -33.75
C LEU A 351 24.23 -61.22 -33.19
N THR A 352 23.83 -61.48 -31.96
CA THR A 352 23.98 -62.81 -31.33
C THR A 352 23.20 -63.87 -32.12
N ARG A 353 21.94 -63.60 -32.48
CA ARG A 353 21.15 -64.52 -33.34
C ARG A 353 21.80 -64.75 -34.72
N LYS A 354 22.30 -63.70 -35.36
CA LYS A 354 23.01 -63.81 -36.66
C LYS A 354 24.30 -64.62 -36.52
N HIS A 355 25.05 -64.41 -35.46
CA HIS A 355 26.26 -65.16 -35.15
C HIS A 355 25.93 -66.65 -34.94
N ASP A 356 24.92 -66.97 -34.14
CA ASP A 356 24.50 -68.35 -33.89
C ASP A 356 23.99 -69.05 -35.15
N LEU A 357 23.22 -68.34 -35.99
CA LEU A 357 22.75 -68.84 -37.28
C LEU A 357 23.93 -69.11 -38.23
N THR A 358 24.90 -68.19 -38.28
CA THR A 358 26.10 -68.36 -39.11
C THR A 358 26.92 -69.55 -38.65
N ASN A 359 27.13 -69.71 -37.34
CA ASN A 359 27.81 -70.87 -36.77
C ASN A 359 27.06 -72.18 -37.09
N GLN A 360 25.73 -72.17 -37.02
CA GLN A 360 24.92 -73.32 -37.40
C GLN A 360 25.08 -73.68 -38.89
N ASN A 361 25.12 -72.68 -39.78
CA ASN A 361 25.36 -72.88 -41.21
C ASN A 361 26.77 -73.42 -41.49
N ILE A 362 27.79 -72.89 -40.81
CA ILE A 362 29.17 -73.40 -40.91
C ILE A 362 29.24 -74.87 -40.48
N LEU A 363 28.58 -75.23 -39.37
CA LEU A 363 28.51 -76.62 -38.92
C LEU A 363 27.82 -77.53 -39.95
N LYS A 364 26.71 -77.09 -40.55
CA LYS A 364 26.06 -77.84 -41.64
C LYS A 364 26.96 -78.02 -42.85
N MET A 365 27.60 -76.95 -43.32
CA MET A 365 28.56 -77.04 -44.44
C MET A 365 29.74 -77.96 -44.12
N ALA A 366 30.23 -77.95 -42.88
CA ALA A 366 31.29 -78.86 -42.44
C ALA A 366 30.81 -80.32 -42.44
N GLN A 367 29.57 -80.59 -42.00
CA GLN A 367 28.95 -81.91 -42.06
C GLN A 367 28.76 -82.39 -43.51
N GLU A 368 28.24 -81.54 -44.39
CA GLU A 368 28.07 -81.82 -45.82
C GLU A 368 29.41 -82.09 -46.51
N ARG A 369 30.44 -81.29 -46.21
CA ARG A 369 31.80 -81.52 -46.71
C ARG A 369 32.34 -82.87 -46.24
N THR A 370 32.20 -83.21 -44.96
CA THR A 370 32.63 -84.52 -44.43
C THR A 370 31.92 -85.65 -45.16
N LYS A 371 30.60 -85.55 -45.34
CA LYS A 371 29.80 -86.54 -46.08
C LYS A 371 30.24 -86.67 -47.54
N SER A 372 30.44 -85.55 -48.25
CA SER A 372 30.94 -85.57 -49.63
C SER A 372 32.33 -86.18 -49.72
N ASN A 373 33.20 -85.94 -48.73
CA ASN A 373 34.53 -86.52 -48.69
C ASN A 373 34.49 -88.04 -48.44
N GLU A 374 33.60 -88.52 -47.57
CA GLU A 374 33.32 -89.95 -47.37
C GLU A 374 32.80 -90.62 -48.66
N GLU A 375 31.87 -89.95 -49.38
CA GLU A 375 31.36 -90.41 -50.67
C GLU A 375 32.46 -90.47 -51.75
N LEU A 376 33.30 -89.43 -51.83
CA LEU A 376 34.47 -89.39 -52.72
C LEU A 376 35.48 -90.50 -52.39
N GLU A 377 35.77 -90.75 -51.11
CA GLU A 377 36.61 -91.87 -50.69
C GLU A 377 35.99 -93.22 -51.07
N ALA A 378 34.68 -93.38 -50.90
CA ALA A 378 33.98 -94.60 -51.30
C ALA A 378 34.06 -94.83 -52.82
N LEU A 379 33.88 -93.77 -53.61
CA LEU A 379 34.06 -93.81 -55.07
C LEU A 379 35.50 -94.08 -55.47
N ARG A 380 36.50 -93.47 -54.80
CA ARG A 380 37.93 -93.76 -55.01
C ARG A 380 38.23 -95.23 -54.74
N LYS A 381 37.78 -95.78 -53.60
CA LYS A 381 37.94 -97.21 -53.29
C LYS A 381 37.31 -98.11 -54.36
N LYS A 382 36.12 -97.76 -54.89
CA LYS A 382 35.50 -98.48 -56.01
C LYS A 382 36.32 -98.35 -57.30
N ASN A 383 36.84 -97.16 -57.60
CA ASN A 383 37.66 -96.90 -58.77
C ASN A 383 39.01 -97.64 -58.68
N ASP A 384 39.67 -97.63 -57.53
CA ASP A 384 40.88 -98.40 -57.26
C ASP A 384 40.62 -99.90 -57.43
N LYS A 385 39.46 -100.40 -56.98
CA LYS A 385 39.05 -101.79 -57.18
C LYS A 385 38.81 -102.11 -58.65
N LEU A 386 38.14 -101.23 -59.40
CA LEU A 386 37.96 -101.38 -60.85
C LEU A 386 39.30 -101.33 -61.59
N THR A 387 40.18 -100.39 -61.25
CA THR A 387 41.54 -100.27 -61.80
C THR A 387 42.39 -101.49 -61.47
N SER A 388 42.27 -102.02 -60.25
CA SER A 388 42.89 -103.29 -59.84
C SER A 388 42.37 -104.46 -60.67
N ILE A 389 41.06 -104.55 -60.90
CA ILE A 389 40.45 -105.56 -61.78
C ILE A 389 40.93 -105.39 -63.23
N ILE A 390 41.00 -104.17 -63.77
CA ILE A 390 41.51 -103.87 -65.11
C ILE A 390 42.99 -104.29 -65.24
N ASN A 391 43.83 -103.93 -64.27
CA ASN A 391 45.24 -104.34 -64.22
C ASN A 391 45.40 -105.86 -64.05
N GLN A 392 44.52 -106.50 -63.28
CA GLN A 392 44.51 -107.96 -63.08
C GLN A 392 44.02 -108.70 -64.32
N MET A 393 43.03 -108.16 -65.04
CA MET A 393 42.59 -108.64 -66.36
C MET A 393 43.68 -108.45 -67.42
N GLN A 394 44.43 -107.34 -67.40
CA GLN A 394 45.58 -107.12 -68.29
C GLN A 394 46.75 -108.06 -67.99
N LYS A 395 46.99 -108.43 -66.71
CA LYS A 395 47.99 -109.44 -66.31
C LYS A 395 47.59 -110.89 -66.62
N GLN A 396 46.32 -111.18 -66.90
CA GLN A 396 45.81 -112.53 -67.21
C GLN A 396 45.70 -112.87 -68.71
N GLY A 397 46.37 -112.12 -69.60
CA GLY A 397 46.61 -112.61 -70.96
C GLY A 397 45.42 -112.56 -71.92
N ARG A 398 44.64 -111.48 -71.90
CA ARG A 398 43.83 -111.05 -73.05
C ARG A 398 44.20 -109.63 -73.43
N GLY A 399 45.20 -109.50 -74.30
CA GLY A 399 45.44 -108.25 -75.01
C GLY A 399 44.39 -108.04 -76.09
N VAL A 400 43.97 -106.80 -76.28
CA VAL A 400 43.55 -106.31 -77.60
C VAL A 400 44.33 -105.04 -77.88
N ALA A 401 44.99 -105.08 -79.04
CA ALA A 401 45.85 -104.07 -79.62
C ALA A 401 45.07 -103.14 -80.56
N GLY A 402 45.71 -102.02 -80.93
CA GLY A 402 45.36 -101.16 -82.07
C GLY A 402 44.39 -100.03 -81.71
N GLY A 403 44.62 -98.74 -82.00
CA GLY A 403 45.47 -98.12 -83.02
C GLY A 403 44.61 -97.44 -84.09
N LEU A 404 44.41 -96.11 -84.01
CA LEU A 404 44.14 -95.12 -85.10
C LEU A 404 43.84 -93.76 -84.41
N MET A 405 44.64 -92.69 -84.53
CA MET A 405 44.84 -91.74 -85.64
C MET A 405 43.75 -90.65 -85.76
N GLY A 406 44.18 -89.37 -85.70
CA GLY A 406 43.73 -88.34 -86.64
C GLY A 406 42.69 -87.29 -86.17
N MET A 407 43.20 -86.05 -85.99
CA MET A 407 42.62 -84.67 -86.10
C MET A 407 41.38 -84.49 -87.04
N PRO A 408 40.62 -83.34 -87.11
CA PRO A 408 40.93 -81.93 -86.73
C PRO A 408 39.74 -81.08 -86.16
N GLU A 409 39.93 -79.75 -86.15
CA GLU A 409 39.07 -78.58 -85.78
C GLU A 409 37.55 -78.62 -86.08
N GLY A 410 36.79 -77.75 -85.40
CA GLY A 410 35.65 -77.06 -86.04
C GLY A 410 34.47 -76.65 -85.14
N SER A 411 34.26 -75.34 -85.04
CA SER A 411 33.14 -74.54 -84.52
C SER A 411 31.71 -74.89 -85.02
N VAL A 412 30.66 -74.56 -84.24
CA VAL A 412 29.59 -73.56 -84.52
C VAL A 412 28.35 -73.73 -83.60
N GLU A 413 27.89 -72.58 -83.11
CA GLU A 413 26.64 -72.05 -82.52
C GLU A 413 25.35 -72.88 -82.33
N GLY A 414 24.59 -72.45 -81.31
CA GLY A 414 23.19 -72.79 -81.04
C GLY A 414 22.59 -71.90 -79.95
N GLU A 415 22.12 -70.74 -80.38
CA GLU A 415 21.48 -69.58 -79.73
C GLU A 415 20.10 -69.88 -79.08
N TYR A 416 19.83 -69.35 -77.87
CA TYR A 416 18.52 -68.88 -77.41
C TYR A 416 18.71 -67.71 -76.43
N ALA A 417 17.86 -66.70 -76.60
CA ALA A 417 17.99 -65.31 -76.16
C ALA A 417 17.33 -64.96 -74.81
N GLU A 418 17.86 -63.92 -74.16
CA GLU A 418 17.21 -62.72 -73.57
C GLU A 418 18.29 -62.02 -72.73
N GLY A 419 18.74 -60.79 -73.05
CA GLY A 419 18.18 -59.52 -72.55
C GLY A 419 18.61 -59.30 -71.09
N ASP A 420 19.11 -58.19 -70.58
CA ASP A 420 19.27 -56.80 -70.98
C ASP A 420 19.97 -56.12 -69.76
N MET A 421 20.60 -54.96 -69.97
CA MET A 421 20.94 -53.89 -69.01
C MET A 421 21.65 -54.21 -67.67
N GLU A 422 22.86 -53.71 -67.44
CA GLU A 422 23.18 -52.33 -67.00
C GLU A 422 23.07 -52.18 -65.47
N GLY A 423 24.00 -51.43 -64.91
CA GLY A 423 24.17 -51.29 -63.46
C GLY A 423 22.93 -50.73 -62.78
N THR A 424 22.82 -51.01 -61.48
CA THR A 424 22.00 -50.18 -60.61
C THR A 424 22.58 -50.23 -59.21
N GLU A 425 23.38 -49.22 -58.95
CA GLU A 425 23.50 -48.58 -57.64
C GLU A 425 22.09 -48.46 -57.05
N SER A 426 21.85 -48.95 -55.83
CA SER A 426 20.67 -48.52 -55.08
C SER A 426 21.09 -47.34 -54.22
N GLU A 427 20.78 -46.21 -54.84
CA GLU A 427 20.85 -44.83 -54.41
C GLU A 427 19.94 -44.57 -53.20
N TYR A 428 20.31 -43.54 -52.46
CA TYR A 428 19.62 -43.01 -51.30
C TYR A 428 18.48 -42.14 -51.82
N GLU A 429 17.22 -42.56 -51.66
CA GLU A 429 16.08 -41.74 -52.06
C GLU A 429 15.51 -41.03 -50.83
N TYR A 430 15.81 -39.73 -50.74
CA TYR A 430 15.06 -38.74 -49.98
C TYR A 430 13.75 -38.50 -50.74
N GLU A 431 12.62 -38.92 -50.17
CA GLU A 431 11.31 -38.37 -50.57
C GLU A 431 10.92 -37.27 -49.60
N ASP A 432 11.13 -36.06 -50.09
CA ASP A 432 10.57 -34.80 -49.65
C ASP A 432 9.16 -34.72 -50.28
N GLU A 433 8.11 -34.95 -49.49
CA GLU A 433 6.74 -34.58 -49.88
C GLU A 433 6.32 -33.33 -49.12
N GLU A 434 6.62 -32.20 -49.77
CA GLU A 434 5.88 -30.95 -49.68
C GLU A 434 4.41 -31.20 -50.10
N ALA A 435 3.50 -31.20 -49.12
CA ALA A 435 2.08 -30.97 -49.35
C ALA A 435 1.67 -29.70 -48.60
N GLU A 436 1.83 -28.59 -49.31
CA GLU A 436 1.25 -27.28 -49.00
C GLU A 436 -0.24 -27.30 -49.40
N ASP A 437 -1.15 -27.20 -48.43
CA ASP A 437 -2.42 -26.50 -48.62
C ASP A 437 -3.09 -26.14 -47.26
N GLY A 438 -2.99 -24.86 -46.92
CA GLY A 438 -4.12 -23.97 -46.58
C GLY A 438 -5.10 -24.32 -45.45
N ASP A 439 -4.94 -23.59 -44.34
CA ASP A 439 -5.97 -22.87 -43.56
C ASP A 439 -7.23 -23.61 -43.05
N GLU A 440 -7.33 -23.78 -41.73
CA GLU A 440 -8.48 -23.21 -40.98
C GLU A 440 -8.15 -23.04 -39.49
N GLU A 441 -8.34 -21.82 -38.98
CA GLU A 441 -8.25 -21.46 -37.58
C GLU A 441 -9.31 -22.18 -36.71
N GLY A 442 -8.97 -22.47 -35.45
CA GLY A 442 -10.00 -22.64 -34.43
C GLY A 442 -9.60 -23.44 -33.19
N SER A 443 -9.07 -22.72 -32.21
CA SER A 443 -9.51 -22.77 -30.80
C SER A 443 -9.50 -24.12 -30.03
N GLU A 444 -8.80 -24.06 -28.90
CA GLU A 444 -9.22 -24.55 -27.58
C GLU A 444 -8.44 -25.73 -27.00
N GLU A 445 -7.98 -25.48 -25.79
CA GLU A 445 -6.94 -26.17 -25.03
C GLU A 445 -7.42 -27.53 -24.52
N GLY A 446 -6.61 -28.56 -24.73
CA GLY A 446 -6.78 -29.89 -24.15
C GLY A 446 -5.93 -30.05 -22.90
N GLU A 447 -6.60 -30.08 -21.75
CA GLU A 447 -6.13 -30.71 -20.51
C GLU A 447 -5.85 -32.20 -20.72
N TYR A 448 -4.70 -32.71 -20.28
CA TYR A 448 -4.57 -34.08 -19.79
C TYR A 448 -3.54 -34.15 -18.65
N ASP A 449 -4.06 -34.51 -17.47
CA ASP A 449 -3.40 -35.16 -16.33
C ASP A 449 -2.54 -36.36 -16.78
N GLU A 450 -1.48 -36.71 -16.03
CA GLU A 450 -1.47 -37.95 -15.23
C GLU A 450 -0.27 -38.03 -14.27
N ASP A 451 -0.58 -38.61 -13.11
CA ASP A 451 0.14 -38.82 -11.84
C ASP A 451 1.46 -39.64 -11.88
N THR A 452 1.99 -39.87 -10.67
CA THR A 452 2.85 -40.97 -10.14
C THR A 452 4.30 -40.53 -9.82
N GLU A 453 4.90 -40.66 -8.63
CA GLU A 453 4.69 -41.59 -7.50
C GLU A 453 5.10 -40.97 -6.13
N GLU A 454 4.47 -41.41 -5.03
CA GLU A 454 5.00 -41.40 -3.64
C GLU A 454 6.03 -42.55 -3.49
N GLU A 455 7.16 -42.47 -2.77
CA GLU A 455 7.36 -42.56 -1.30
C GLU A 455 8.90 -42.78 -1.05
N PRO A 456 9.45 -43.05 0.16
CA PRO A 456 9.57 -42.26 1.41
C PRO A 456 11.06 -42.07 1.86
N HIS A 457 11.41 -41.11 2.75
CA HIS A 457 12.49 -41.30 3.76
C HIS A 457 12.66 -40.15 4.77
N LEU A 458 12.48 -40.51 6.05
CA LEU A 458 13.34 -40.26 7.23
C LEU A 458 13.88 -38.84 7.54
N GLN A 459 13.29 -38.25 8.58
CA GLN A 459 13.94 -37.64 9.77
C GLN A 459 15.41 -37.18 9.63
N HIS A 460 15.68 -35.86 9.55
CA HIS A 460 16.81 -35.19 10.24
C HIS A 460 16.71 -33.66 10.19
N GLY A 461 16.82 -33.01 11.37
CA GLY A 461 17.47 -31.70 11.54
C GLY A 461 16.63 -30.43 11.32
N ALA A 462 16.58 -29.57 12.35
CA ALA A 462 16.06 -28.21 12.26
C ALA A 462 16.78 -27.38 11.17
N PRO A 463 16.08 -26.45 10.47
CA PRO A 463 16.70 -25.65 9.43
C PRO A 463 17.70 -24.66 10.04
N LYS A 464 18.98 -24.81 9.69
CA LYS A 464 20.00 -23.78 9.95
C LYS A 464 19.72 -22.59 9.03
N PRO A 465 19.78 -21.34 9.54
CA PRO A 465 19.65 -20.16 8.69
C PRO A 465 20.87 -20.08 7.75
N PHE A 466 20.63 -20.23 6.45
CA PHE A 466 21.61 -19.91 5.43
C PHE A 466 21.46 -18.42 5.08
N GLY A 467 22.51 -17.66 5.38
CA GLY A 467 22.64 -16.25 5.01
C GLY A 467 23.81 -15.60 5.77
N PRO A 468 24.59 -14.71 5.14
CA PRO A 468 25.67 -14.02 5.83
C PRO A 468 25.09 -13.14 6.95
N VAL A 469 25.75 -13.17 8.12
CA VAL A 469 25.37 -12.35 9.28
C VAL A 469 25.45 -10.86 8.88
N PRO A 470 24.42 -10.05 9.18
CA PRO A 470 24.42 -8.63 8.83
C PRO A 470 25.60 -7.89 9.52
N PRO A 471 26.22 -6.92 8.84
CA PRO A 471 27.34 -6.19 9.41
C PRO A 471 26.90 -5.35 10.63
N PRO A 472 27.76 -5.20 11.65
CA PRO A 472 27.43 -4.44 12.85
C PRO A 472 27.22 -2.95 12.49
N ALA A 473 26.19 -2.35 13.07
CA ALA A 473 25.87 -0.94 12.88
C ALA A 473 27.05 -0.04 13.32
N PRO A 474 27.34 1.06 12.60
CA PRO A 474 28.43 1.95 12.93
C PRO A 474 28.16 2.67 14.27
N LEU A 475 29.12 2.54 15.19
CA LEU A 475 29.16 3.28 16.45
C LEU A 475 29.29 4.77 16.14
N LEU A 476 28.24 5.55 16.42
CA LEU A 476 28.32 7.00 16.47
C LEU A 476 29.18 7.40 17.69
N ALA A 477 30.41 7.78 17.40
CA ALA A 477 31.28 8.47 18.34
C ALA A 477 30.73 9.88 18.60
N ASN A 478 30.15 10.11 19.78
CA ASN A 478 29.98 11.43 20.35
C ASN A 478 30.73 11.50 21.68
N GLY A 479 31.74 12.36 21.71
CA GLY A 479 32.66 12.54 22.82
C GLY A 479 31.96 13.03 24.08
N LEU A 480 32.23 12.34 25.20
CA LEU A 480 32.08 12.89 26.54
C LEU A 480 33.34 13.69 26.85
N LEU A 481 33.18 15.01 26.99
CA LEU A 481 34.15 15.85 27.65
C LEU A 481 34.21 15.47 29.13
N ALA A 482 35.42 15.16 29.58
CA ALA A 482 35.77 14.79 30.93
C ALA A 482 35.43 15.92 31.92
N ALA A 483 34.73 15.56 32.99
CA ALA A 483 34.64 16.34 34.21
C ALA A 483 36.00 16.27 34.93
N THR A 484 36.74 17.37 34.95
CA THR A 484 37.87 17.55 35.87
C THR A 484 37.37 18.24 37.14
N ALA A 485 37.30 17.45 38.21
CA ALA A 485 37.33 17.98 39.56
C ALA A 485 38.74 18.54 39.83
N ASN A 486 38.82 19.79 40.27
CA ASN A 486 39.90 20.29 41.10
C ASN A 486 39.38 21.49 41.90
N GLY A 487 39.18 21.28 43.20
CA GLY A 487 39.15 22.37 44.15
C GLY A 487 40.58 22.77 44.54
N ILE A 488 40.75 24.04 44.95
CA ILE A 488 41.58 24.52 46.09
C ILE A 488 41.79 26.05 45.96
N LYS A 489 41.40 26.75 47.04
CA LYS A 489 41.93 28.02 47.64
C LYS A 489 42.31 29.16 46.67
N HIS A 490 41.74 30.36 46.77
CA HIS A 490 41.70 31.28 47.92
C HIS A 490 40.58 32.30 47.76
#